data_AF-A0A316A0I9-F1
#
_entry.id   AF-A0A316A0I9-F1
#
_cell.length_a   1.000
_cell.length_b   1.000
_cell.length_c   1.000
_cell.angle_alpha   90.00
_cell.angle_beta   90.00
_cell.angle_gamma   90.00
#
_symmetry.space_group_name_H-M   'P 1'
#
loop_
_entity.id
_entity.type
_entity.pdbx_description
1 polymer ?
#
loop_
_entity_poly.entity_id
_entity_poly.type
_entity_poly.pdbx_seq_one_letter_code
_entity_poly.pdbx_strand_id
1 'polypeptide(L)' 'MTHSQVSDNLMYAAALQQLARLAAVKGMTDKELEQVKKDLERRLRPTIIALC' A
#
# COMPACT_ATOMS: atom_id res chain seq x y z
N MET A 1 3.68 13.75 -14.25
CA MET A 1 3.50 13.43 -12.82
C MET A 1 3.90 14.64 -12.02
N THR A 2 2.99 15.18 -11.22
CA THR A 2 3.30 16.29 -10.30
C THR A 2 4.05 15.76 -9.07
N HIS A 3 4.75 16.63 -8.36
CA HIS A 3 5.58 16.26 -7.19
C HIS A 3 4.79 15.52 -6.09
N SER A 4 3.51 15.86 -5.92
CA SER A 4 2.59 15.19 -4.99
C SER A 4 2.28 13.76 -5.43
N GLN A 5 1.91 13.55 -6.71
CA GLN A 5 1.65 12.21 -7.25
C GLN A 5 2.85 11.26 -7.13
N VAL A 6 4.07 11.79 -7.28
CA VAL A 6 5.30 11.01 -7.08
C VAL A 6 5.47 10.61 -5.61
N SER A 7 5.21 11.54 -4.68
CA SER A 7 5.32 11.29 -3.24
C SER A 7 4.29 10.27 -2.75
N ASP A 8 3.04 10.36 -3.21
CA ASP A 8 1.98 9.40 -2.87
C ASP A 8 2.28 8.00 -3.41
N ASN A 9 2.81 7.92 -4.63
CA ASN A 9 3.24 6.65 -5.22
C ASN A 9 4.40 6.01 -4.45
N LEU A 10 5.36 6.82 -3.97
CA LEU A 10 6.46 6.34 -3.14
C LEU A 10 5.96 5.86 -1.76
N MET A 11 5.00 6.56 -1.17
CA MET A 11 4.38 6.15 0.09
C MET A 11 3.62 4.82 -0.05
N TYR A 12 2.90 4.63 -1.16
CA TYR A 12 2.24 3.37 -1.50
C TYR A 12 3.25 2.22 -1.68
N ALA A 13 4.33 2.45 -2.43
CA ALA A 13 5.38 1.46 -2.65
C ALA A 13 6.08 1.07 -1.34
N ALA A 14 6.39 2.03 -0.48
CA ALA A 14 6.99 1.78 0.83
C ALA A 14 6.07 0.96 1.73
N ALA A 15 4.77 1.29 1.78
CA ALA A 15 3.79 0.55 2.56
C ALA A 15 3.65 -0.92 2.09
N LEU A 16 3.67 -1.15 0.77
CA LEU A 16 3.70 -2.51 0.21
C LEU A 16 4.97 -3.28 0.57
N GLN A 17 6.14 -2.64 0.53
CA GLN A 17 7.40 -3.27 0.93
C GLN A 17 7.42 -3.62 2.42
N GLN A 18 6.87 -2.76 3.29
CA GLN A 18 6.74 -3.06 4.71
C GLN A 18 5.76 -4.23 4.95
N LEU A 19 4.67 -4.30 4.19
CA LEU A 19 3.72 -5.41 4.22
C LEU A 19 4.35 -6.75 3.80
N ALA A 20 5.11 -6.76 2.71
CA ALA A 20 5.81 -7.95 2.25
C ALA A 20 6.83 -8.44 3.30
N ARG A 21 7.57 -7.52 3.93
CA ARG A 21 8.48 -7.86 5.03
C ARG A 21 7.74 -8.40 6.25
N LEU A 22 6.64 -7.76 6.65
CA LEU A 22 5.85 -8.19 7.80
C LEU A 22 5.27 -9.59 7.57
N ALA A 23 4.78 -9.86 6.36
CA ALA A 23 4.25 -11.15 5.97
C ALA A 23 5.31 -12.25 5.99
N ALA A 24 6.51 -11.96 5.48
CA ALA A 24 7.64 -12.88 5.53
C ALA A 24 8.11 -13.18 6.97
N VAL A 25 8.06 -12.18 7.87
CA VAL A 25 8.46 -12.34 9.29
C VAL A 25 7.39 -13.06 10.11
N LYS A 26 6.10 -12.81 9.85
CA LYS A 26 4.99 -13.43 10.60
C LYS A 26 4.49 -14.76 10.04
N GLY A 27 4.94 -15.18 8.85
CA GLY A 27 4.38 -16.34 8.17
C GLY A 27 2.90 -16.15 7.82
N MET A 28 2.54 -14.93 7.38
CA MET A 28 1.15 -14.63 6.99
C MET A 28 0.74 -15.48 5.79
N THR A 29 -0.49 -15.98 5.80
CA THR A 29 -1.04 -16.71 4.67
C THR A 29 -1.38 -15.77 3.51
N ASP A 30 -1.35 -16.25 2.26
CA ASP A 30 -1.72 -15.46 1.07
C ASP A 30 -3.07 -14.75 1.21
N LYS A 31 -4.02 -15.37 1.91
CA LYS A 31 -5.35 -14.82 2.16
C LYS A 31 -5.31 -13.59 3.07
N GLU A 32 -4.46 -13.60 4.10
CA GLU A 32 -4.25 -12.44 4.97
C GLU A 32 -3.49 -11.33 4.24
N LEU A 33 -2.51 -11.70 3.41
CA LEU A 33 -1.77 -10.74 2.59
C LEU A 33 -2.69 -10.01 1.62
N GLU A 34 -3.56 -10.74 0.91
CA GLU A 34 -4.57 -10.16 0.03
C GLU A 34 -5.55 -9.23 0.76
N GLN A 35 -5.99 -9.63 1.96
CA GLN A 35 -6.89 -8.82 2.79
C GLN A 35 -6.25 -7.48 3.15
N VAL A 36 -4.97 -7.50 3.59
CA VAL A 36 -4.27 -6.28 3.99
C VAL A 36 -3.91 -5.42 2.77
N LYS A 37 -3.59 -6.02 1.63
CA LYS A 37 -3.37 -5.30 0.38
C LYS A 37 -4.63 -4.53 -0.07
N LYS A 38 -5.80 -5.17 0.00
CA LYS A 38 -7.10 -4.53 -0.29
C LYS A 38 -7.44 -3.42 0.70
N ASP A 39 -7.15 -3.59 1.99
CA ASP A 39 -7.38 -2.56 3.01
C ASP A 39 -6.44 -1.36 2.79
N LEU A 40 -5.18 -1.62 2.43
CA LEU A 40 -4.19 -0.62 2.09
C LEU A 40 -4.61 0.18 0.85
N GLU A 41 -5.02 -0.49 -0.22
CA GLU A 41 -5.55 0.15 -1.43
C GLU A 41 -6.81 0.98 -1.13
N ARG A 42 -7.69 0.50 -0.26
CA ARG A 42 -8.92 1.22 0.12
C ARG A 42 -8.61 2.49 0.92
N ARG A 43 -7.60 2.45 1.80
CA ARG A 43 -7.15 3.61 2.58
C ARG A 43 -6.35 4.61 1.76
N LEU A 44 -5.62 4.15 0.73
CA LEU A 44 -4.81 5.00 -0.15
C LEU A 44 -5.57 5.52 -1.38
N ARG A 45 -6.67 4.87 -1.79
CA ARG A 45 -7.59 5.37 -2.81
C ARG A 45 -8.06 6.81 -2.59
N PRO A 46 -8.54 7.23 -1.39
CA PRO A 46 -8.94 8.60 -1.19
C PRO A 46 -7.76 9.57 -1.37
N THR A 47 -6.54 9.19 -1.00
CA THR A 47 -5.35 10.02 -1.21
C THR A 47 -4.98 10.15 -2.69
N ILE A 48 -5.09 9.07 -3.47
CA ILE A 48 -4.74 9.09 -4.91
C ILE A 48 -5.85 9.73 -5.76
N ILE A 49 -7.13 9.57 -5.41
CA ILE A 49 -8.27 10.12 -6.16
C ILE A 49 -8.57 11.58 -5.77
N ALA A 50 -8.34 11.99 -4.52
CA ALA A 50 -8.56 13.38 -4.09
C ALA A 50 -7.48 14.37 -4.56
N LEU A 51 -6.45 13.88 -5.27
CA LEU A 51 -5.38 14.67 -5.86
C LEU A 51 -5.55 14.91 -7.37
N CYS A 52 -6.71 14.55 -7.93
CA CYS A 52 -7.12 14.84 -9.30
C CYS A 52 -7.97 16.12 -9.37
#